data_AF-A0A845WQ21-F1
#
_entry.id   AF-A0A845WQ21-F1
#
_cell.length_a   1.000
_cell.length_b   1.000
_cell.length_c   1.000
_cell.angle_alpha   90.00
_cell.angle_beta   90.00
_cell.angle_gamma   90.00
#
_symmetry.space_group_name_H-M   'P 1'
#
loop_
_entity.id
_entity.type
_entity.pdbx_description
1 polymer ?
#
loop_
_entity_poly.entity_id
_entity_poly.type
_entity_poly.pdbx_seq_one_letter_code
_entity_poly.pdbx_strand_id
1 'polypeptide(L)'
;MAQRKSTKLRRRYLRPLVSASLILGSLFQLAVPVFAEGTDAGVPIINQSEATYEDPNNPGVTIDATSNTVIVEVAEVAGLLVQPDGVNDVNLGSIATGDTLQFDFVITNIGNEDTNIAIPGLDNIAITGLDTDPAAPTPITVTADLDGDGTFETTIPAAGFTTTTPIRADQSIKVRVEGTVIV
;
A
#
# COMPACT_ATOMS: atom_id res chain seq x y z
N MET A 1 68.82 8.18 -5.17
CA MET A 1 67.55 8.20 -4.41
C MET A 1 66.37 8.12 -5.39
N ALA A 2 65.97 6.92 -5.83
CA ALA A 2 64.86 6.76 -6.78
C ALA A 2 64.24 5.36 -6.70
N GLN A 3 63.47 5.08 -5.63
CA GLN A 3 62.66 3.86 -5.56
C GLN A 3 61.41 4.12 -4.70
N ARG A 4 60.50 4.99 -5.16
CA ARG A 4 59.24 5.26 -4.44
C ARG A 4 58.02 5.52 -5.34
N LYS A 5 58.03 5.01 -6.59
CA LYS A 5 56.90 5.14 -7.54
C LYS A 5 56.15 3.83 -7.86
N SER A 6 56.74 2.66 -7.60
CA SER A 6 56.19 1.34 -8.01
C SER A 6 54.95 0.89 -7.21
N THR A 7 54.89 1.20 -5.92
CA THR A 7 53.79 0.74 -5.03
C THR A 7 52.44 1.39 -5.33
N LYS A 8 52.44 2.62 -5.86
CA LYS A 8 51.21 3.36 -6.17
C LYS A 8 50.51 2.87 -7.45
N LEU A 9 51.27 2.43 -8.46
CA LEU A 9 50.68 1.88 -9.69
C LEU A 9 50.00 0.53 -9.44
N ARG A 10 50.64 -0.38 -8.70
CA ARG A 10 50.07 -1.71 -8.39
C ARG A 10 48.70 -1.61 -7.71
N ARG A 11 48.54 -0.71 -6.73
CA ARG A 11 47.28 -0.51 -5.99
C ARG A 11 46.15 0.04 -6.86
N ARG A 12 46.47 0.76 -7.95
CA ARG A 12 45.48 1.35 -8.88
C ARG A 12 44.87 0.32 -9.82
N TYR A 13 45.64 -0.69 -10.22
CA TYR A 13 45.17 -1.77 -11.13
C TYR A 13 44.72 -3.03 -10.41
N LEU A 14 45.12 -3.26 -9.16
CA LEU A 14 44.64 -4.39 -8.35
C LEU A 14 43.14 -4.32 -8.03
N ARG A 15 42.60 -3.12 -7.81
CA ARG A 15 41.18 -2.90 -7.48
C ARG A 15 40.23 -3.37 -8.59
N PRO A 16 40.37 -2.93 -9.86
CA PRO A 16 39.50 -3.39 -10.93
C PRO A 16 39.68 -4.88 -11.23
N LEU A 17 40.88 -5.44 -11.05
CA LEU A 17 41.15 -6.86 -11.25
C LEU A 17 40.45 -7.73 -10.21
N VAL A 18 40.51 -7.36 -8.92
CA VAL A 18 39.79 -8.06 -7.85
C VAL A 18 38.28 -8.01 -8.10
N SER A 19 37.74 -6.86 -8.50
CA SER A 19 36.32 -6.73 -8.87
C SER A 19 35.94 -7.62 -10.06
N ALA A 20 36.75 -7.65 -11.13
CA ALA A 20 36.50 -8.50 -12.29
C ALA A 20 36.56 -10.00 -11.93
N SER A 21 37.51 -10.41 -11.10
CA SER A 21 37.60 -11.79 -10.62
C SER A 21 36.41 -12.20 -9.76
N LEU A 22 35.89 -11.28 -8.94
CA LEU A 22 34.72 -11.54 -8.10
C LEU A 22 33.41 -11.63 -8.90
N ILE A 23 33.28 -10.86 -9.98
CA ILE A 23 32.15 -10.94 -10.92
C ILE A 23 32.22 -12.23 -11.74
N LEU A 24 33.39 -12.55 -12.32
CA LEU A 24 33.58 -13.75 -13.14
C LEU A 24 33.51 -15.06 -12.33
N GLY A 25 33.85 -15.01 -11.05
CA GLY A 25 33.74 -16.14 -10.13
C GLY A 25 32.33 -16.34 -9.56
N SER A 26 31.33 -15.55 -9.96
CA SER A 26 29.96 -15.56 -9.39
C SER A 26 29.92 -15.39 -7.86
N LEU A 27 30.97 -14.84 -7.27
CA LEU A 27 31.08 -14.57 -5.83
C LEU A 27 30.39 -13.24 -5.46
N PHE A 28 30.02 -12.43 -6.45
CA PHE A 28 29.08 -11.33 -6.32
C PHE A 28 27.66 -11.82 -6.64
N GLN A 29 27.01 -12.44 -5.66
CA GLN A 29 25.56 -12.55 -5.70
C GLN A 29 25.00 -11.16 -5.43
N LEU A 30 24.61 -10.45 -6.49
CA LEU A 30 23.73 -9.28 -6.37
C LEU A 30 22.36 -9.81 -5.92
N ALA A 31 22.25 -10.13 -4.63
CA ALA A 31 20.98 -10.40 -4.00
C ALA A 31 20.22 -9.08 -4.02
N VAL A 32 19.31 -8.95 -5.00
CA VAL A 32 18.30 -7.91 -4.95
C VAL A 32 17.48 -8.19 -3.69
N PRO A 33 17.32 -7.23 -2.76
CA PRO A 33 16.42 -7.43 -1.65
C PRO A 33 15.03 -7.73 -2.24
N VAL A 34 14.56 -8.97 -2.05
CA VAL A 34 13.14 -9.27 -2.17
C VAL A 34 12.50 -8.60 -0.97
N PHE A 35 11.81 -7.49 -1.23
CA PHE A 35 10.83 -7.01 -0.28
C PHE A 35 9.79 -8.12 -0.19
N ALA A 36 9.62 -8.71 0.99
CA ALA A 36 8.44 -9.51 1.25
C ALA A 36 7.26 -8.53 1.21
N GLU A 37 6.60 -8.46 0.06
CA GLU A 37 5.17 -8.18 0.06
C GLU A 37 4.55 -9.17 1.06
N GLY A 38 3.73 -8.66 1.99
CA GLY A 38 3.10 -9.52 2.99
C GLY A 38 2.39 -10.69 2.31
N THR A 39 2.28 -11.82 3.00
CA THR A 39 1.49 -12.93 2.46
C THR A 39 0.01 -12.52 2.55
N ASP A 40 -0.69 -12.50 1.40
CA ASP A 40 -2.11 -12.13 1.33
C ASP A 40 -2.98 -13.01 2.24
N ALA A 41 -4.16 -12.49 2.62
CA ALA A 41 -5.16 -13.28 3.33
C ALA A 41 -5.53 -14.57 2.57
N GLY A 42 -5.79 -15.64 3.32
CA GLY A 42 -6.15 -16.96 2.78
C GLY A 42 -5.00 -17.75 2.15
N VAL A 43 -3.80 -17.17 2.04
CA VAL A 43 -2.65 -17.87 1.47
C VAL A 43 -2.01 -18.81 2.51
N PRO A 44 -1.84 -20.10 2.21
CA PRO A 44 -1.17 -21.03 3.10
C PRO A 44 0.35 -20.86 3.03
N ILE A 45 0.98 -20.71 4.19
CA ILE A 45 2.42 -20.82 4.40
C ILE A 45 2.72 -22.27 4.75
N ILE A 46 3.46 -22.95 3.87
CA ILE A 46 3.75 -24.38 3.96
C ILE A 46 5.22 -24.60 4.28
N ASN A 47 5.51 -25.36 5.33
CA ASN A 47 6.86 -25.79 5.69
C ASN A 47 6.97 -27.32 5.69
N GLN A 48 7.89 -27.83 4.88
CA GLN A 48 8.25 -29.25 4.80
C GLN A 48 9.77 -29.35 4.58
N SER A 49 10.41 -30.31 5.24
CA SER A 49 11.85 -30.55 5.16
C SER A 49 12.13 -31.93 4.61
N GLU A 50 13.21 -32.04 3.84
CA GLU A 50 13.76 -33.28 3.31
C GLU A 50 15.18 -33.46 3.83
N ALA A 51 15.52 -34.69 4.20
CA ALA A 51 16.84 -35.09 4.64
C ALA A 51 17.29 -36.33 3.87
N THR A 52 18.57 -36.37 3.53
CA THR A 52 19.23 -37.51 2.88
C THR A 52 20.41 -37.94 3.73
N TYR A 53 20.52 -39.22 4.06
CA TYR A 53 21.65 -39.76 4.83
C TYR A 53 22.10 -41.12 4.26
N GLU A 54 23.37 -41.47 4.50
CA GLU A 54 23.93 -42.80 4.21
C GLU A 54 24.18 -43.54 5.52
N ASP A 55 23.91 -44.85 5.53
CA ASP A 55 24.29 -45.72 6.65
C ASP A 55 25.81 -46.02 6.56
N PRO A 56 26.61 -45.67 7.58
CA PRO A 56 28.03 -46.00 7.60
C PRO A 56 28.33 -47.51 7.47
N ASN A 57 27.38 -48.37 7.82
CA ASN A 57 27.49 -49.83 7.70
C ASN A 57 27.08 -50.35 6.32
N ASN A 58 26.47 -49.52 5.47
CA ASN A 58 26.13 -49.84 4.08
C ASN A 58 26.41 -48.65 3.15
N PRO A 59 27.68 -48.31 2.92
CA PRO A 59 28.08 -47.10 2.20
C PRO A 59 27.59 -47.08 0.75
N GLY A 60 27.23 -45.90 0.24
CA GLY A 60 26.73 -45.72 -1.12
C GLY A 60 25.25 -46.07 -1.33
N VAL A 61 24.52 -46.37 -0.25
CA VAL A 61 23.05 -46.48 -0.26
C VAL A 61 22.46 -45.26 0.45
N THR A 62 21.74 -44.45 -0.31
CA THR A 62 21.07 -43.24 0.18
C THR A 62 19.72 -43.59 0.80
N ILE A 63 19.41 -42.96 1.93
CA ILE A 63 18.13 -43.05 2.63
C ILE A 63 17.54 -41.66 2.72
N ASP A 64 16.32 -41.52 2.22
CA ASP A 64 15.58 -40.26 2.24
C ASP A 64 14.56 -40.26 3.38
N ALA A 65 14.43 -39.12 4.05
CA ALA A 65 13.42 -38.87 5.06
C ALA A 65 12.76 -37.52 4.82
N THR A 66 11.43 -37.50 4.81
CA THR A 66 10.63 -36.29 4.67
C THR A 66 9.92 -36.00 5.99
N SER A 67 9.96 -34.76 6.46
CA SER A 67 9.20 -34.35 7.65
C SER A 67 7.70 -34.29 7.37
N ASN A 68 6.91 -34.13 8.42
CA ASN A 68 5.52 -33.69 8.28
C ASN A 68 5.45 -32.31 7.63
N THR A 69 4.32 -32.04 6.98
CA THR A 69 3.98 -30.72 6.45
C THR A 69 3.28 -29.90 7.53
N VAL A 70 3.74 -28.67 7.76
CA VAL A 70 3.06 -27.67 8.60
C VAL A 70 2.44 -26.64 7.68
N ILE A 71 1.15 -26.33 7.89
CA ILE A 71 0.40 -25.33 7.12
C ILE A 71 -0.10 -24.27 8.10
N VAL A 72 0.23 -23.02 7.83
CA VAL A 72 -0.30 -21.84 8.53
C VAL A 72 -1.07 -21.01 7.52
N GLU A 73 -2.32 -20.68 7.80
CA GLU A 73 -3.13 -19.81 6.95
C GLU A 73 -3.10 -18.38 7.48
N VAL A 74 -2.90 -17.41 6.59
CA VAL A 74 -3.01 -16.00 6.93
C VAL A 74 -4.48 -15.63 7.03
N ALA A 75 -4.92 -15.18 8.20
CA ALA A 75 -6.30 -14.72 8.37
C ALA A 75 -6.53 -13.37 7.70
N GLU A 76 -7.75 -13.15 7.21
CA GLU A 76 -8.24 -11.84 6.82
C GLU A 76 -8.27 -10.90 8.05
N VAL A 77 -7.75 -9.69 7.84
CA VAL A 77 -7.76 -8.59 8.79
C VAL A 77 -8.34 -7.39 8.06
N ALA A 78 -9.59 -7.06 8.37
CA ALA A 78 -10.22 -5.85 7.89
C ALA A 78 -9.63 -4.62 8.60
N GLY A 79 -9.42 -3.53 7.86
CA GLY A 79 -8.94 -2.28 8.43
C GLY A 79 -9.18 -1.09 7.51
N LEU A 80 -9.76 -0.02 8.05
CA LEU A 80 -9.97 1.23 7.34
C LEU A 80 -9.36 2.39 8.13
N LEU A 81 -8.60 3.23 7.43
CA LEU A 81 -8.09 4.50 7.94
C LEU A 81 -8.79 5.63 7.20
N VAL A 82 -9.48 6.51 7.94
CA VAL A 82 -10.13 7.70 7.38
C VAL A 82 -9.42 8.94 7.92
N GLN A 83 -8.91 9.79 7.03
CA GLN A 83 -8.17 11.00 7.38
C GLN A 83 -8.76 12.21 6.66
N PRO A 84 -8.92 13.36 7.33
CA PRO A 84 -9.27 14.60 6.65
C PRO A 84 -8.11 15.03 5.74
N ASP A 85 -8.42 15.43 4.51
CA ASP A 85 -7.47 15.92 3.49
C ASP A 85 -7.61 17.43 3.26
N GLY A 86 -8.12 18.13 4.28
CA GLY A 86 -8.26 19.58 4.31
C GLY A 86 -9.65 20.08 3.93
N VAL A 87 -9.75 21.41 3.90
CA VAL A 87 -10.95 22.15 3.51
C VAL A 87 -10.54 23.10 2.39
N ASN A 88 -11.26 23.04 1.28
CA ASN A 88 -11.05 23.92 0.13
C ASN A 88 -12.22 24.90 0.02
N ASP A 89 -11.92 26.19 0.01
CA ASP A 89 -12.86 27.25 -0.34
C ASP A 89 -12.78 27.51 -1.84
N VAL A 90 -13.84 27.15 -2.56
CA VAL A 90 -13.92 27.26 -4.02
C VAL A 90 -13.90 28.71 -4.47
N ASN A 91 -14.42 29.62 -3.65
CA ASN A 91 -14.53 31.05 -3.96
C ASN A 91 -13.23 31.82 -3.68
N LEU A 92 -12.26 31.18 -3.03
CA LEU A 92 -10.94 31.69 -2.65
C LEU A 92 -10.99 32.90 -1.70
N GLY A 93 -10.45 32.76 -0.49
CA GLY A 93 -10.26 33.87 0.43
C GLY A 93 -10.34 33.46 1.89
N SER A 94 -10.92 34.33 2.71
CA SER A 94 -11.38 33.95 4.03
C SER A 94 -12.79 33.38 3.92
N ILE A 95 -13.02 32.24 4.56
CA ILE A 95 -14.35 31.61 4.64
C ILE A 95 -15.38 32.62 5.15
N ALA A 96 -16.42 32.86 4.35
CA ALA A 96 -17.53 33.76 4.63
C ALA A 96 -18.88 33.11 4.27
N THR A 97 -19.95 33.70 4.77
CA THR A 97 -21.32 33.31 4.39
C THR A 97 -21.52 33.41 2.88
N GLY A 98 -22.08 32.37 2.27
CA GLY A 98 -22.32 32.26 0.83
C GLY A 98 -21.19 31.58 0.05
N ASP A 99 -20.05 31.30 0.68
CA ASP A 99 -18.96 30.55 0.03
C ASP A 99 -19.30 29.07 -0.12
N THR A 100 -18.74 28.42 -1.13
CA THR A 100 -18.80 26.97 -1.31
C THR A 100 -17.55 26.33 -0.72
N LEU A 101 -17.74 25.45 0.26
CA LEU A 101 -16.66 24.67 0.87
C LEU A 101 -16.71 23.22 0.41
N GLN A 102 -15.53 22.66 0.20
CA GLN A 102 -15.29 21.24 -0.05
C GLN A 102 -14.47 20.67 1.10
N PHE A 103 -14.97 19.61 1.71
CA PHE A 103 -14.31 18.85 2.78
C PHE A 103 -13.91 17.50 2.21
N ASP A 104 -12.60 17.30 2.06
CA ASP A 104 -12.07 16.07 1.46
C ASP A 104 -11.59 15.12 2.55
N PHE A 105 -11.79 13.83 2.33
CA PHE A 105 -11.37 12.74 3.19
C PHE A 105 -10.65 11.70 2.36
N VAL A 106 -9.47 11.28 2.81
CA VAL A 106 -8.75 10.12 2.26
C VAL A 106 -9.16 8.90 3.07
N ILE A 107 -9.62 7.87 2.39
CA ILE A 107 -9.96 6.58 2.98
C ILE A 107 -8.99 5.55 2.44
N THR A 108 -8.23 4.90 3.32
CA THR A 108 -7.25 3.87 2.95
C THR A 108 -7.68 2.53 3.52
N ASN A 109 -7.68 1.49 2.67
CA ASN A 109 -7.78 0.11 3.15
C ASN A 109 -6.43 -0.28 3.75
N ILE A 110 -6.35 -0.37 5.07
CA ILE A 110 -5.16 -0.78 5.81
C ILE A 110 -5.24 -2.25 6.26
N GLY A 111 -6.22 -2.99 5.74
CA GLY A 111 -6.32 -4.43 5.89
C GLY A 111 -5.34 -5.18 4.98
N ASN A 112 -5.38 -6.51 5.04
CA ASN A 112 -4.55 -7.39 4.22
C ASN A 112 -5.36 -8.11 3.10
N GLU A 113 -6.55 -7.62 2.79
CA GLU A 113 -7.42 -8.15 1.73
C GLU A 113 -8.16 -7.02 1.00
N ASP A 114 -8.41 -7.24 -0.29
CA ASP A 114 -9.25 -6.39 -1.14
C ASP A 114 -10.68 -6.36 -0.58
N THR A 115 -11.15 -5.19 -0.15
CA THR A 115 -12.41 -5.05 0.60
C THR A 115 -13.33 -4.02 -0.03
N ASN A 116 -14.64 -4.31 -0.08
CA ASN A 116 -15.64 -3.30 -0.43
C ASN A 116 -15.88 -2.35 0.76
N ILE A 117 -15.85 -1.05 0.50
CA ILE A 117 -16.00 -0.01 1.52
C ILE A 117 -17.42 0.54 1.49
N ALA A 118 -18.05 0.62 2.67
CA ALA A 118 -19.33 1.29 2.86
C ALA A 118 -19.10 2.77 3.21
N ILE A 119 -19.50 3.67 2.31
CA ILE A 119 -19.42 5.12 2.44
C ILE A 119 -20.78 5.63 2.91
N PRO A 120 -20.86 6.31 4.07
CA PRO A 120 -22.12 6.89 4.55
C PRO A 120 -22.58 8.01 3.62
N GLY A 121 -23.89 8.10 3.42
CA GLY A 121 -24.51 9.20 2.70
C GLY A 121 -24.94 10.33 3.64
N LEU A 122 -25.56 11.36 3.08
CA LEU A 122 -26.02 12.55 3.81
C LEU A 122 -26.91 12.25 5.02
N ASP A 123 -27.70 11.16 4.99
CA ASP A 123 -28.58 10.77 6.10
C ASP A 123 -27.80 10.41 7.37
N ASN A 124 -26.49 10.13 7.27
CA ASN A 124 -25.63 9.73 8.37
C ASN A 124 -24.50 10.75 8.66
N ILE A 125 -24.52 11.93 8.05
CA ILE A 125 -23.48 12.95 8.27
C ILE A 125 -24.06 14.09 9.10
N ALA A 126 -23.38 14.45 10.18
CA ALA A 126 -23.73 15.64 10.96
C ALA A 126 -23.23 16.89 10.23
N ILE A 127 -24.16 17.75 9.81
CA ILE A 127 -23.85 19.01 9.13
C ILE A 127 -23.91 20.17 10.12
N THR A 128 -22.90 21.04 10.09
CA THR A 128 -22.87 22.30 10.85
C THR A 128 -22.21 23.37 10.00
N GLY A 129 -22.83 24.56 9.94
CA GLY A 129 -22.27 25.71 9.23
C GLY A 129 -22.58 25.78 7.73
N LEU A 130 -23.17 24.72 7.14
CA LEU A 130 -23.59 24.67 5.74
C LEU A 130 -25.11 24.81 5.59
N ASP A 131 -25.55 25.35 4.44
CA ASP A 131 -26.95 25.47 4.05
C ASP A 131 -27.54 24.09 3.78
N THR A 132 -28.51 23.69 4.58
CA THR A 132 -29.22 22.42 4.40
C THR A 132 -30.42 22.54 3.49
N ASP A 133 -30.77 23.73 3.00
CA ASP A 133 -31.82 23.91 1.99
C ASP A 133 -31.37 23.26 0.67
N PRO A 134 -32.13 22.28 0.12
CA PRO A 134 -31.85 21.71 -1.19
C PRO A 134 -31.88 22.76 -2.33
N ALA A 135 -32.45 23.94 -2.10
CA ALA A 135 -32.47 25.07 -3.03
C ALA A 135 -31.30 26.06 -2.84
N ALA A 136 -30.34 25.76 -1.96
CA ALA A 136 -29.12 26.56 -1.80
C ALA A 136 -28.34 26.67 -3.13
N PRO A 137 -27.54 27.74 -3.32
CA PRO A 137 -26.74 27.93 -4.55
C PRO A 137 -25.87 26.70 -4.89
N THR A 138 -25.23 26.13 -3.88
CA THR A 138 -24.58 24.82 -3.91
C THR A 138 -25.22 23.94 -2.83
N PRO A 139 -26.13 23.01 -3.20
CA PRO A 139 -26.73 22.09 -2.24
C PRO A 139 -25.68 21.12 -1.70
N ILE A 140 -25.93 20.58 -0.51
CA ILE A 140 -24.97 19.65 0.08
C ILE A 140 -24.94 18.36 -0.73
N THR A 141 -23.75 17.96 -1.19
CA THR A 141 -23.55 16.70 -1.90
C THR A 141 -22.38 15.93 -1.32
N VAL A 142 -22.41 14.60 -1.50
CA VAL A 142 -21.30 13.71 -1.18
C VAL A 142 -20.88 13.04 -2.48
N THR A 143 -19.62 13.22 -2.86
CA THR A 143 -19.03 12.63 -4.06
C THR A 143 -17.76 11.88 -3.70
N ALA A 144 -17.31 10.97 -4.56
CA ALA A 144 -16.12 10.18 -4.34
C ALA A 144 -15.30 10.02 -5.62
N ASP A 145 -13.98 9.99 -5.42
CA ASP A 145 -12.94 9.58 -6.35
C ASP A 145 -12.59 8.13 -5.98
N LEU A 146 -13.15 7.16 -6.72
CA LEU A 146 -12.99 5.74 -6.38
C LEU A 146 -11.77 5.11 -7.05
N ASP A 147 -11.21 5.71 -8.09
CA ASP A 147 -10.06 5.19 -8.82
C ASP A 147 -8.75 5.93 -8.53
N GLY A 148 -8.81 7.04 -7.79
CA GLY A 148 -7.67 7.84 -7.37
C GLY A 148 -7.11 8.74 -8.47
N ASP A 149 -7.88 9.04 -9.51
CA ASP A 149 -7.43 9.87 -10.64
C ASP A 149 -7.50 11.38 -10.36
N GLY A 150 -8.08 11.77 -9.23
CA GLY A 150 -8.24 13.15 -8.77
C GLY A 150 -9.55 13.81 -9.20
N THR A 151 -10.45 13.10 -9.85
CA THR A 151 -11.81 13.55 -10.15
C THR A 151 -12.83 12.93 -9.19
N PHE A 152 -13.97 13.60 -8.96
CA PHE A 152 -15.01 13.15 -8.03
C PHE A 152 -16.29 12.81 -8.81
N GLU A 153 -16.25 11.68 -9.49
CA GLU A 153 -17.23 11.21 -10.48
C GLU A 153 -18.36 10.40 -9.87
N THR A 154 -18.16 9.80 -8.69
CA THR A 154 -19.18 8.97 -8.05
C THR A 154 -20.02 9.79 -7.08
N THR A 155 -21.31 9.99 -7.38
CA THR A 155 -22.25 10.58 -6.41
C THR A 155 -22.70 9.53 -5.39
N ILE A 156 -22.56 9.84 -4.10
CA ILE A 156 -23.00 8.99 -3.00
C ILE A 156 -24.47 9.30 -2.68
N PRO A 157 -25.39 8.32 -2.77
CA PRO A 157 -26.79 8.50 -2.40
C PRO A 157 -26.96 8.89 -0.93
N ALA A 158 -28.09 9.51 -0.57
CA ALA A 158 -28.36 9.95 0.80
C ALA A 158 -28.27 8.81 1.84
N ALA A 159 -28.71 7.60 1.48
CA ALA A 159 -28.62 6.42 2.34
C ALA A 159 -27.20 5.80 2.43
N GLY A 160 -26.26 6.25 1.60
CA GLY A 160 -24.91 5.71 1.47
C GLY A 160 -24.70 4.85 0.24
N PHE A 161 -23.47 4.38 0.10
CA PHE A 161 -22.98 3.63 -1.04
C PHE A 161 -21.95 2.60 -0.59
N THR A 162 -22.02 1.39 -1.15
CA THR A 162 -20.94 0.41 -1.01
C THR A 162 -20.24 0.28 -2.35
N THR A 163 -18.91 0.41 -2.35
CA THR A 163 -18.10 0.23 -3.57
C THR A 163 -18.41 -1.11 -4.22
N THR A 164 -18.59 -1.14 -5.54
CA THR A 164 -18.85 -2.37 -6.30
C THR A 164 -17.57 -3.08 -6.72
N THR A 165 -16.49 -2.32 -6.91
CA THR A 165 -15.14 -2.85 -7.08
C THR A 165 -14.44 -2.81 -5.72
N PRO A 166 -13.85 -3.92 -5.23
CA PRO A 166 -13.08 -3.93 -4.00
C PRO A 166 -11.91 -2.95 -4.06
N ILE A 167 -11.63 -2.27 -2.94
CA ILE A 167 -10.46 -1.41 -2.78
C ILE A 167 -9.33 -2.28 -2.26
N ARG A 168 -8.20 -2.29 -2.98
CA ARG A 168 -7.07 -3.15 -2.65
C ARG A 168 -6.47 -2.81 -1.30
N ALA A 169 -5.79 -3.78 -0.67
CA ALA A 169 -4.93 -3.47 0.47
C ALA A 169 -3.95 -2.33 0.12
N ASP A 170 -3.75 -1.41 1.06
CA ASP A 170 -2.97 -0.17 0.95
C ASP A 170 -3.46 0.85 -0.11
N GLN A 171 -4.55 0.57 -0.81
CA GLN A 171 -5.15 1.52 -1.75
C GLN A 171 -5.98 2.58 -1.01
N SER A 172 -5.91 3.81 -1.53
CA SER A 172 -6.71 4.93 -1.06
C SER A 172 -7.73 5.37 -2.09
N ILE A 173 -8.90 5.82 -1.61
CA ILE A 173 -9.93 6.55 -2.35
C ILE A 173 -10.17 7.90 -1.67
N LYS A 174 -10.83 8.84 -2.35
CA LYS A 174 -11.25 10.11 -1.73
C LYS A 174 -12.76 10.28 -1.71
N VAL A 175 -13.26 10.92 -0.66
CA VAL A 175 -14.65 11.32 -0.52
C VAL A 175 -14.70 12.80 -0.22
N ARG A 176 -15.58 13.53 -0.92
CA ARG A 176 -15.79 14.96 -0.78
C ARG A 176 -17.20 15.24 -0.32
N VAL A 177 -17.33 16.09 0.68
CA VAL A 177 -18.59 16.75 1.05
C VAL A 177 -18.51 18.19 0.60
N GLU A 178 -19.47 18.65 -0.19
CA GLU A 178 -19.53 20.03 -0.69
C GLU A 178 -20.82 20.71 -0.20
N GLY A 179 -20.79 22.02 0.06
CA GLY A 179 -21.99 22.81 0.36
C GLY A 179 -21.73 24.31 0.54
N THR A 180 -22.80 25.09 0.55
CA THR A 180 -22.76 26.56 0.75
C THR A 180 -22.72 26.89 2.25
N VAL A 181 -21.94 27.90 2.67
CA VAL A 181 -21.87 28.37 4.07
C VAL A 181 -23.02 29.31 4.42
N ILE A 182 -23.61 29.17 5.62
CA ILE A 182 -24.73 30.03 6.09
C ILE A 182 -24.47 30.83 7.38
N VAL A 183 -23.27 30.69 7.98
CA VAL A 183 -22.94 31.31 9.27
C VAL A 183 -22.10 32.57 9.08
#